data_AF-A0A241VM37-F1
#
_entry.id   AF-A0A241VM37-F1
#
_cell.length_a   1.000
_cell.length_b   1.000
_cell.length_c   1.000
_cell.angle_alpha   90.00
_cell.angle_beta   90.00
_cell.angle_gamma   90.00
#
_symmetry.space_group_name_H-M   'P 1'
#
loop_
_entity.id
_entity.type
_entity.pdbx_description
1 polymer ?
#
loop_
_entity_poly.entity_id
_entity_poly.type
_entity_poly.pdbx_seq_one_letter_code
_entity_poly.pdbx_strand_id
1 'polypeptide(L)'
;MPNTNTSLEKQNPTYSSSDLYEAYSLAYEQMADTSTMLGAISNEFKNLKDYLGKVYDIPDCCFNDLKRIIAITNTMIQESADLSQNLEQQYQAEAEYEESQA
;
A
#
# COMPACT_ATOMS: atom_id res chain seq x y z
N MET A 1 -15.99 -33.89 -36.97
CA MET A 1 -15.38 -32.89 -36.07
C MET A 1 -15.83 -33.19 -34.65
N PRO A 2 -14.92 -33.51 -33.71
CA PRO A 2 -15.28 -33.51 -32.30
C PRO A 2 -15.03 -32.11 -31.72
N ASN A 3 -16.09 -31.52 -31.18
CA ASN A 3 -16.05 -30.25 -30.47
C ASN A 3 -15.54 -30.53 -29.05
N THR A 4 -14.24 -30.35 -28.82
CA THR A 4 -13.65 -30.38 -27.47
C THR A 4 -13.90 -29.03 -26.81
N ASN A 5 -15.05 -28.88 -26.17
CA ASN A 5 -15.22 -27.89 -25.11
C ASN A 5 -14.38 -28.34 -23.92
N THR A 6 -13.06 -28.08 -23.97
CA THR A 6 -12.23 -28.01 -22.78
C THR A 6 -12.73 -26.84 -21.96
N SER A 7 -13.60 -27.11 -20.99
CA SER A 7 -13.81 -26.21 -19.86
C SER A 7 -12.45 -25.92 -19.26
N LEU A 8 -11.94 -24.71 -19.49
CA LEU A 8 -10.86 -24.13 -18.71
C LEU A 8 -11.45 -23.91 -17.31
N GLU A 9 -11.44 -24.95 -16.47
CA GLU A 9 -11.48 -24.75 -15.03
C GLU A 9 -10.29 -23.85 -14.71
N LYS A 10 -10.56 -22.57 -14.45
CA LYS A 10 -9.60 -21.70 -13.77
C LYS A 10 -9.35 -22.35 -12.42
N GLN A 11 -8.29 -23.14 -12.32
CA GLN A 11 -7.71 -23.51 -11.03
C GLN A 11 -7.33 -22.17 -10.38
N ASN A 12 -8.13 -21.73 -9.41
CA ASN A 12 -7.71 -20.62 -8.56
C ASN A 12 -6.43 -21.10 -7.86
N PRO A 13 -5.30 -20.39 -8.01
CA PRO A 13 -4.10 -20.75 -7.29
C PRO A 13 -4.44 -20.79 -5.79
N THR A 14 -4.18 -21.94 -5.18
CA THR A 14 -4.28 -22.09 -3.72
C THR A 14 -2.94 -21.61 -3.18
N TYR A 15 -2.95 -20.50 -2.47
CA TYR A 15 -1.76 -19.95 -1.81
C TYR A 15 -1.63 -20.58 -0.43
N SER A 16 -0.42 -20.99 -0.06
CA SER A 16 -0.10 -21.44 1.29
C SER A 16 -0.05 -20.25 2.26
N SER A 17 -0.10 -20.52 3.57
CA SER A 17 0.09 -19.46 4.56
C SER A 17 1.49 -18.84 4.48
N SER A 18 2.50 -19.60 4.04
CA SER A 18 3.84 -19.06 3.74
C SER A 18 3.83 -18.08 2.56
N ASP A 19 3.15 -18.41 1.46
CA ASP A 19 3.02 -17.51 0.29
C ASP A 19 2.33 -16.19 0.68
N LEU A 20 1.30 -16.27 1.53
CA LEU A 20 0.56 -15.11 2.00
C LEU A 20 1.38 -14.27 2.98
N TYR A 21 2.14 -14.90 3.88
CA TYR A 21 3.09 -14.22 4.75
C TYR A 21 4.09 -13.39 3.96
N GLU A 22 4.77 -13.99 2.96
CA GLU A 22 5.73 -13.28 2.12
C GLU A 22 5.08 -12.12 1.35
N ALA A 23 3.87 -12.34 0.82
CA ALA A 23 3.14 -11.32 0.08
C ALA A 23 2.78 -10.10 0.96
N TYR A 24 2.32 -10.31 2.19
CA TYR A 24 1.97 -9.22 3.11
C TYR A 24 3.21 -8.53 3.70
N SER A 25 4.31 -9.25 3.92
CA SER A 25 5.58 -8.66 4.31
C SER A 25 6.10 -7.71 3.21
N LEU A 26 6.06 -8.14 1.94
CA LEU A 26 6.41 -7.29 0.80
C LEU A 26 5.45 -6.09 0.67
N ALA A 27 4.15 -6.29 0.87
CA ALA A 27 3.17 -5.21 0.82
C ALA A 27 3.44 -4.15 1.91
N TYR A 28 3.80 -4.58 3.12
CA TYR A 28 4.19 -3.67 4.20
C TYR A 28 5.42 -2.84 3.84
N GLU A 29 6.47 -3.47 3.32
CA GLU A 29 7.68 -2.77 2.85
C GLU A 29 7.34 -1.72 1.78
N GLN A 30 6.53 -2.09 0.79
CA GLN A 30 6.08 -1.15 -0.25
C GLN A 30 5.29 0.04 0.31
N MET A 31 4.49 -0.17 1.37
CA MET A 31 3.79 0.94 2.03
C MET A 31 4.76 1.86 2.79
N ALA A 32 5.83 1.32 3.37
CA ALA A 32 6.88 2.12 4.00
C ALA A 32 7.62 3.00 2.98
N ASP A 33 7.97 2.44 1.82
CA ASP A 33 8.56 3.18 0.70
C ASP A 33 7.61 4.27 0.17
N THR A 34 6.34 3.92 -0.02
CA THR A 34 5.31 4.86 -0.48
C THR A 34 5.10 5.99 0.53
N SER A 35 5.15 5.70 1.83
CA SER A 35 5.10 6.71 2.90
C SER A 35 6.29 7.66 2.81
N THR A 36 7.49 7.14 2.57
CA THR A 36 8.71 7.93 2.38
C THR A 36 8.59 8.86 1.16
N MET A 37 8.09 8.34 0.03
CA MET A 37 7.84 9.14 -1.17
C MET A 37 6.81 10.26 -0.92
N LEU A 38 5.70 9.96 -0.23
CA LEU A 38 4.69 10.96 0.10
C LEU A 38 5.26 12.03 1.04
N GLY A 39 6.12 11.65 1.98
CA GLY A 39 6.86 12.59 2.84
C GLY A 39 7.72 13.56 2.04
N ALA A 40 8.45 13.07 1.03
CA ALA A 40 9.23 13.91 0.12
C ALA A 40 8.33 14.86 -0.69
N ILE A 41 7.22 14.37 -1.25
CA ILE A 41 6.24 15.19 -1.98
C ILE A 41 5.65 16.28 -1.07
N SER A 42 5.30 15.93 0.17
CA SER A 42 4.75 16.88 1.15
C SER A 42 5.74 18.00 1.48
N ASN A 43 7.03 17.66 1.62
CA ASN A 43 8.09 18.64 1.84
C ASN A 43 8.30 19.56 0.63
N GLU A 44 8.37 19.00 -0.59
CA GLU A 44 8.49 19.80 -1.81
C GLU A 44 7.27 20.73 -2.01
N PHE A 45 6.07 20.21 -1.76
CA PHE A 45 4.85 21.00 -1.78
C PHE A 45 4.91 22.15 -0.77
N LYS A 46 5.35 21.90 0.47
CA LYS A 46 5.52 22.95 1.48
C LYS A 46 6.50 24.02 1.02
N ASN A 47 7.66 23.61 0.49
CA ASN A 47 8.68 24.53 -0.01
C ASN A 47 8.15 25.40 -1.17
N LEU A 48 7.47 24.79 -2.13
CA LEU A 48 6.88 25.49 -3.27
C LEU A 48 5.78 26.46 -2.82
N LYS A 49 4.88 26.01 -1.93
CA LYS A 49 3.82 26.84 -1.37
C LYS A 49 4.40 28.08 -0.66
N ASP A 50 5.43 27.88 0.15
CA ASP A 50 6.10 28.97 0.87
C ASP A 50 6.82 29.94 -0.08
N TYR A 51 7.43 29.43 -1.15
CA TYR A 51 8.01 30.26 -2.21
C TYR A 51 6.95 31.11 -2.93
N LEU A 52 5.86 30.48 -3.37
CA LEU A 52 4.77 31.17 -4.07
C LEU A 52 4.08 32.22 -3.19
N GLY A 53 3.88 31.90 -1.90
CA GLY A 53 3.35 32.85 -0.93
C GLY A 53 4.27 34.07 -0.73
N LYS A 54 5.60 33.88 -0.76
CA LYS A 54 6.56 34.98 -0.59
C LYS A 54 6.76 35.83 -1.84
N VAL A 55 6.73 35.22 -3.03
CA VAL A 55 7.08 35.90 -4.29
C VAL A 55 5.86 36.51 -4.98
N TYR A 56 4.70 35.88 -4.83
CA TYR A 56 3.49 36.23 -5.56
C TYR A 56 2.28 36.51 -4.65
N ASP A 57 2.47 36.55 -3.34
CA ASP A 57 1.41 36.75 -2.34
C ASP A 57 0.21 35.80 -2.50
N ILE A 58 0.46 34.57 -2.98
CA ILE A 58 -0.61 33.58 -3.19
C ILE A 58 -1.19 33.17 -1.82
N PRO A 59 -2.51 33.31 -1.61
CA PRO A 59 -3.14 32.90 -0.37
C PRO A 59 -2.99 31.40 -0.10
N ASP A 60 -2.79 31.03 1.16
CA ASP A 60 -2.65 29.63 1.60
C ASP A 60 -3.89 28.77 1.26
N CYS A 61 -5.07 29.39 1.18
CA CYS A 61 -6.32 28.72 0.83
C CYS A 61 -6.34 28.17 -0.60
N CYS A 62 -5.52 28.71 -1.52
CA CYS A 62 -5.38 28.20 -2.88
C CYS A 62 -4.83 26.76 -2.93
N PHE A 63 -4.26 26.27 -1.84
CA PHE A 63 -3.65 24.96 -1.76
C PHE A 63 -4.40 23.97 -0.85
N ASN A 64 -5.59 24.32 -0.38
CA ASN A 64 -6.36 23.49 0.57
C ASN A 64 -6.67 22.09 0.02
N ASP A 65 -7.02 21.99 -1.27
CA ASP A 65 -7.32 20.71 -1.90
C ASP A 65 -6.08 19.82 -1.97
N LEU A 66 -4.91 20.38 -2.30
CA LEU A 66 -3.65 19.63 -2.32
C LEU A 66 -3.25 19.16 -0.92
N LYS A 67 -3.38 20.00 0.11
CA LYS A 67 -3.17 19.59 1.51
C LYS A 67 -4.08 18.45 1.91
N ARG A 68 -5.35 18.53 1.52
CA ARG A 68 -6.35 17.51 1.81
C ARG A 68 -6.01 16.20 1.09
N ILE A 69 -5.59 16.24 -0.17
CA ILE A 69 -5.17 15.06 -0.93
C ILE A 69 -3.97 14.40 -0.25
N ILE A 70 -2.91 15.16 0.09
CA ILE A 70 -1.74 14.62 0.80
C ILE A 70 -2.16 13.95 2.11
N ALA A 71 -3.04 14.58 2.89
CA ALA A 71 -3.53 14.02 4.15
C ALA A 71 -4.32 12.72 3.94
N ILE A 72 -5.24 12.66 2.97
CA ILE A 72 -6.01 11.46 2.65
C ILE A 72 -5.08 10.33 2.19
N THR A 73 -4.14 10.63 1.28
CA THR A 73 -3.17 9.64 0.80
C THR A 73 -2.33 9.11 1.95
N ASN A 74 -1.91 9.96 2.89
CA ASN A 74 -1.17 9.52 4.07
C ASN A 74 -2.01 8.57 4.93
N THR A 75 -3.27 8.89 5.20
CA THR A 75 -4.18 7.98 5.93
C THR A 75 -4.31 6.63 5.23
N MET A 76 -4.52 6.62 3.91
CA MET A 76 -4.65 5.37 3.15
C MET A 76 -3.38 4.51 3.21
N ILE A 77 -2.19 5.13 3.13
CA ILE A 77 -0.92 4.41 3.24
C ILE A 77 -0.77 3.80 4.63
N GLN A 78 -1.09 4.55 5.69
CA GLN A 78 -1.00 4.04 7.07
C GLN A 78 -1.97 2.89 7.30
N GLU A 79 -3.24 3.04 6.90
CA GLU A 79 -4.25 1.98 7.03
C GLU A 79 -3.84 0.72 6.24
N SER A 80 -3.25 0.89 5.05
CA SER A 80 -2.75 -0.24 4.24
C SER A 80 -1.51 -0.90 4.85
N ALA A 81 -0.61 -0.13 5.46
CA ALA A 81 0.55 -0.65 6.18
C ALA A 81 0.09 -1.47 7.40
N ASP A 82 -0.81 -0.90 8.22
CA ASP A 82 -1.36 -1.57 9.40
C ASP A 82 -2.08 -2.87 9.01
N LEU A 83 -2.87 -2.85 7.94
CA LEU A 83 -3.52 -4.05 7.41
C LEU A 83 -2.50 -5.11 6.99
N SER A 84 -1.48 -4.70 6.22
CA SER A 84 -0.45 -5.63 5.74
C SER A 84 0.33 -6.25 6.89
N GLN A 85 0.69 -5.46 7.90
CA GLN A 85 1.39 -5.95 9.08
C GLN A 85 0.55 -6.93 9.90
N ASN A 86 -0.75 -6.65 10.07
CA ASN A 86 -1.64 -7.54 10.80
C ASN A 86 -1.81 -8.89 10.08
N LEU A 87 -1.94 -8.87 8.75
CA LEU A 87 -2.09 -10.08 7.94
C LEU A 87 -0.77 -10.85 7.84
N GLU A 88 0.36 -10.17 7.71
CA GLU A 88 1.70 -10.77 7.79
C GLU A 88 1.84 -11.57 9.10
N GLN A 89 1.55 -10.96 10.25
CA GLN A 89 1.64 -11.63 11.56
C GLN A 89 0.69 -12.83 11.67
N GLN A 90 -0.54 -12.70 11.14
CA GLN A 90 -1.49 -13.79 11.12
C GLN A 90 -0.95 -14.99 10.31
N TYR A 91 -0.52 -14.74 9.08
CA TYR A 91 -0.07 -15.80 8.17
C TYR A 91 1.28 -16.39 8.57
N GLN A 92 2.14 -15.62 9.25
CA GLN A 92 3.33 -16.15 9.90
C GLN A 92 2.96 -17.22 10.94
N ALA A 93 2.03 -16.91 11.84
CA ALA A 93 1.61 -17.86 12.87
C ALA A 93 0.94 -19.12 12.29
N GLU A 94 0.16 -18.96 11.21
CA GLU A 94 -0.43 -20.08 10.48
C GLU A 94 0.64 -20.96 9.81
N ALA A 95 1.63 -20.36 9.15
CA ALA A 95 2.72 -21.08 8.50
C ALA A 95 3.56 -21.87 9.52
N GLU A 96 3.92 -21.27 10.65
CA GLU A 96 4.66 -21.94 11.73
C GLU A 96 3.86 -23.13 12.31
N TYR A 97 2.54 -23.00 12.42
CA TYR A 97 1.66 -24.08 12.87
C TYR A 97 1.59 -25.23 11.84
N GLU A 98 1.51 -24.92 10.56
CA GLU A 98 1.53 -25.92 9.48
C GLU A 98 2.85 -26.69 9.43
N GLU A 99 3.99 -26.00 9.55
CA GLU A 99 5.32 -26.64 9.63
C GLU A 99 5.45 -27.55 10.85
N SER A 100 4.87 -27.19 11.99
CA SER A 100 4.93 -28.00 13.21
C SER A 100 4.13 -29.32 13.13
N GLN A 101 3.22 -29.43 12.16
CA GLN A 101 2.38 -30.61 11.94
C GLN A 101 2.84 -31.51 10.78
N ALA A 102 3.82 -31.04 9.98
CA ALA A 102 4.40 -31.77 8.85
C ALA A 102 5.54 -32.71 9.28
#